data_AF-A0AAI9NGN4-F1
#
_entry.id   AF-A0AAI9NGN4-F1
#
_cell.length_a   1.000
_cell.length_b   1.000
_cell.length_c   1.000
_cell.angle_alpha   90.00
_cell.angle_beta   90.00
_cell.angle_gamma   90.00
#
_symmetry.space_group_name_H-M   'P 1'
#
loop_
_entity.id
_entity.type
_entity.pdbx_description
1 polymer ?
#
loop_
_entity_poly.entity_id
_entity_poly.type
_entity_poly.pdbx_seq_one_letter_code
_entity_poly.pdbx_strand_id
1 'polypeptide(L)'
;MESISPTLINLIIFVLAIYVGYHVVWNVTPALHTPLMAVTNAISAIIIVGAMLAAALTEGRTGAHHGRRRRRPGGGQCIWRLPGHPAHAGDVQEEGTQARHGGCAMISLNLVTLFYLIASVCFIQALKGLSHPTTSRLGNTFGMVGMAIAVLTTAALIIALARDGAGPGLGWVLLGLLIGGSAGTLMAKRVEMTKMPELVAFMHSMIGLAAVAIAVAVVAEPHAFGIATAGGLIPTGNRLELFIGTFVGAITFSGSVIAFGKLSGKYKFRLFQGAPVVFPGQHLLNLALALLMLGCGLWFMATQAWPPFVIMTVLAFALGVLIIIPIGGADMPVVVSMLNSYSGWAAAGIGFSLNNPMLIIAGSLVGSSGAILSYIMCKAMNRSFFNVLLGGFGGQAGTAAAAGDGQQRSVKSGSADDASFLMANAESVVIVPGYGLAVARAQHALKELATKLGEKGVQVKYAIHPVAGRMPGHMNVLLAEAEVPYDQVFEMDDINGEFGQTDVVLVLGANDVVNPAAKNDPASPIAGMPILEAYKARTVIVNKRSMAAGYAGLDNELFYMDRTMMVFGDAKKVLEDMVKAVE
;
A
#
# COMPACT_ATOMS: atom_id res chain seq x y z
N MET A 1 40.89 -14.43 8.75
CA MET A 1 40.00 -13.55 7.95
C MET A 1 38.91 -13.08 8.89
N GLU A 2 38.78 -11.78 9.13
CA GLU A 2 37.66 -11.25 9.92
C GLU A 2 36.34 -11.63 9.25
N SER A 3 35.43 -12.25 9.99
CA SER A 3 34.08 -12.57 9.51
C SER A 3 33.33 -11.26 9.24
N ILE A 4 32.77 -11.10 8.04
CA ILE A 4 31.95 -9.94 7.65
C ILE A 4 30.79 -9.79 8.65
N SER A 5 30.53 -8.56 9.11
CA SER A 5 29.45 -8.31 10.07
C SER A 5 28.06 -8.62 9.46
N PRO A 6 27.14 -9.26 10.21
CA PRO A 6 25.79 -9.54 9.74
C PRO A 6 25.04 -8.28 9.29
N THR A 7 25.26 -7.15 9.97
CA THR A 7 24.69 -5.84 9.60
C THR A 7 25.13 -5.40 8.21
N LEU A 8 26.39 -5.62 7.82
CA LEU A 8 26.88 -5.25 6.49
C LEU A 8 26.27 -6.15 5.41
N ILE A 9 26.10 -7.45 5.68
CA ILE A 9 25.42 -8.38 4.77
C ILE A 9 23.96 -7.94 4.55
N ASN A 10 23.25 -7.62 5.63
CA ASN A 10 21.87 -7.14 5.57
C ASN A 10 21.75 -5.81 4.84
N LEU A 11 22.73 -4.91 5.00
CA LEU A 11 22.79 -3.65 4.25
C LEU A 11 22.99 -3.89 2.75
N ILE A 12 23.86 -4.83 2.36
CA ILE A 12 24.05 -5.22 0.95
C ILE A 12 22.73 -5.75 0.37
N ILE A 13 22.08 -6.67 1.07
CA ILE A 13 20.79 -7.23 0.66
C ILE A 13 19.72 -6.13 0.51
N PHE A 14 19.65 -5.22 1.48
CA PHE A 14 18.74 -4.08 1.47
C PHE A 14 18.93 -3.19 0.23
N VAL A 15 20.17 -2.76 -0.04
CA VAL A 15 20.48 -1.89 -1.18
C VAL A 15 20.16 -2.59 -2.51
N LEU A 16 20.53 -3.86 -2.66
CA LEU A 16 20.21 -4.64 -3.86
C LEU A 16 18.71 -4.83 -4.03
N ALA A 17 17.97 -5.10 -2.95
CA ALA A 17 16.52 -5.26 -3.00
C ALA A 17 15.80 -3.96 -3.41
N ILE A 18 16.27 -2.80 -2.96
CA ILE A 18 15.75 -1.49 -3.42
C ILE A 18 15.98 -1.33 -4.92
N TYR A 19 17.19 -1.63 -5.40
CA TYR A 19 17.52 -1.50 -6.82
C TYR A 19 16.67 -2.43 -7.70
N VAL A 20 16.48 -3.67 -7.27
CA VAL A 20 15.58 -4.61 -7.95
C VAL A 20 14.14 -4.09 -7.93
N GLY A 21 13.65 -3.63 -6.77
CA GLY A 21 12.31 -3.07 -6.64
C GLY A 21 12.07 -1.89 -7.59
N TYR A 22 13.07 -1.02 -7.73
CA TYR A 22 13.03 0.10 -8.67
C TYR A 22 12.78 -0.37 -10.11
N HIS A 23 13.61 -1.28 -10.61
CA HIS A 23 13.52 -1.74 -12.00
C HIS A 23 12.28 -2.59 -12.28
N VAL A 24 11.80 -3.34 -11.29
CA VAL A 24 10.62 -4.18 -11.45
C VAL A 24 9.34 -3.34 -11.50
N VAL A 25 9.25 -2.30 -10.66
CA VAL A 25 8.04 -1.48 -10.54
C VAL A 25 7.94 -0.44 -11.64
N TRP A 26 9.06 0.13 -12.10
CA TRP A 26 9.06 1.13 -13.16
C TRP A 26 8.44 0.63 -14.47
N ASN A 27 8.52 -0.68 -14.71
CA ASN A 27 8.01 -1.32 -15.91
C ASN A 27 6.57 -1.86 -15.76
N VAL A 28 5.85 -1.48 -14.70
CA VAL A 28 4.45 -1.87 -14.51
C VAL A 28 3.56 -0.99 -15.37
N THR A 29 2.64 -1.59 -16.13
CA THR A 29 1.67 -0.84 -16.93
C THR A 29 0.78 0.02 -16.03
N PRO A 30 0.46 1.28 -16.38
CA PRO A 30 -0.42 2.14 -15.58
C PRO A 30 -1.78 1.51 -15.24
N ALA A 31 -2.35 0.75 -16.18
CA ALA A 31 -3.56 -0.03 -16.00
C ALA A 31 -3.51 -1.02 -14.82
N LEU A 32 -2.31 -1.45 -14.41
CA LEU A 32 -2.07 -2.43 -13.36
C LEU A 32 -1.56 -1.80 -12.06
N HIS A 33 -1.55 -0.47 -11.92
CA HIS A 33 -1.12 0.18 -10.68
C HIS A 33 -2.02 -0.13 -9.46
N THR A 34 -3.34 -0.31 -9.65
CA THR A 34 -4.21 -0.80 -8.57
C THR A 34 -3.88 -2.24 -8.17
N PRO A 35 -3.83 -3.21 -9.09
CA PRO A 35 -3.34 -4.56 -8.79
C PRO A 35 -1.96 -4.57 -8.14
N LEU A 36 -1.04 -3.70 -8.55
CA LEU A 36 0.27 -3.53 -7.93
C LEU A 36 0.16 -3.15 -6.46
N MET A 37 -0.64 -2.14 -6.11
CA MET A 37 -0.87 -1.79 -4.70
C MET A 37 -1.47 -2.94 -3.90
N ALA A 38 -2.40 -3.70 -4.49
CA ALA A 38 -2.99 -4.87 -3.83
C ALA A 38 -1.94 -5.97 -3.57
N VAL A 39 -1.09 -6.27 -4.57
CA VAL A 39 -0.01 -7.26 -4.44
C VAL A 39 1.05 -6.78 -3.44
N THR A 40 1.48 -5.52 -3.46
CA THR A 40 2.45 -5.01 -2.49
C THR A 40 1.90 -5.03 -1.07
N ASN A 41 0.61 -4.75 -0.90
CA ASN A 41 -0.05 -4.86 0.40
C ASN A 41 -0.13 -6.32 0.87
N ALA A 42 -0.45 -7.26 -0.03
CA ALA A 42 -0.42 -8.69 0.28
C ALA A 42 1.00 -9.18 0.64
N ILE A 43 2.03 -8.71 -0.08
CA ILE A 43 3.43 -9.00 0.24
C ILE A 43 3.81 -8.36 1.58
N SER A 44 3.34 -7.16 1.91
CA SER A 44 3.62 -6.50 3.20
C SER A 44 3.06 -7.26 4.41
N ALA A 45 2.05 -8.12 4.21
CA ALA A 45 1.58 -9.04 5.23
C ALA A 45 2.66 -10.03 5.70
N ILE A 46 3.81 -10.09 5.01
CA ILE A 46 5.00 -10.85 5.42
C ILE A 46 5.51 -10.49 6.81
N ILE A 47 5.12 -9.31 7.33
CA ILE A 47 5.34 -8.94 8.72
C ILE A 47 4.82 -9.99 9.72
N ILE A 48 3.88 -10.83 9.29
CA ILE A 48 3.44 -12.01 10.02
C ILE A 48 4.59 -12.95 10.38
N VAL A 49 5.61 -13.10 9.54
CA VAL A 49 6.81 -13.89 9.86
C VAL A 49 7.54 -13.32 11.07
N GLY A 50 7.65 -11.99 11.16
CA GLY A 50 8.18 -11.32 12.34
C GLY A 50 7.31 -11.53 13.58
N ALA A 51 5.97 -11.46 13.42
CA ALA A 51 5.03 -11.72 14.50
C ALA A 51 5.03 -13.18 14.98
N MET A 52 5.21 -14.14 14.07
CA MET A 52 5.32 -15.57 14.38
C MET A 52 6.58 -15.85 15.21
N LEU A 53 7.72 -15.27 14.80
CA LEU A 53 8.96 -15.34 15.59
C LEU A 53 8.75 -14.70 16.96
N ALA A 54 8.07 -13.55 17.02
CA ALA A 54 7.78 -12.88 18.29
C ALA A 54 6.91 -13.71 19.24
N ALA A 55 5.76 -14.21 18.77
CA ALA A 55 4.79 -14.87 19.62
C ALA A 55 5.18 -16.32 19.99
N ALA A 56 6.00 -16.99 19.18
CA ALA A 56 6.47 -18.33 19.50
C ALA A 56 7.64 -18.35 20.49
N LEU A 57 8.47 -17.31 20.48
CA LEU A 57 9.69 -17.25 21.28
C LEU A 57 9.49 -16.50 22.61
N THR A 58 8.44 -15.69 22.74
CA THR A 58 8.14 -14.93 23.97
C THR A 58 7.56 -15.82 25.06
N GLU A 59 8.13 -15.74 26.27
CA GLU A 59 7.69 -16.49 27.44
C GLU A 59 6.57 -15.72 28.14
N GLY A 60 5.31 -15.96 27.75
CA GLY A 60 4.17 -15.27 28.35
C GLY A 60 4.15 -15.34 29.90
N ARG A 61 3.85 -14.20 30.55
CA ARG A 61 3.65 -14.05 32.01
C ARG A 61 2.62 -15.04 32.63
N THR A 62 1.79 -15.68 31.82
CA THR A 62 0.87 -16.76 32.25
C THR A 62 1.56 -18.12 32.42
N GLY A 63 2.76 -18.34 31.86
CA GLY A 63 3.59 -19.52 32.08
C GLY A 63 4.38 -19.50 33.40
N ALA A 64 4.63 -18.31 33.95
CA ALA A 64 5.37 -18.14 35.21
C ALA A 64 4.67 -18.76 36.43
N HIS A 65 3.35 -18.98 36.36
CA HIS A 65 2.59 -19.62 37.44
C HIS A 65 2.61 -21.15 37.42
N HIS A 66 3.06 -21.80 36.33
CA HIS A 66 3.16 -23.26 36.26
C HIS A 66 4.58 -23.81 36.43
N GLY A 67 5.62 -22.98 36.21
CA GLY A 67 7.02 -23.37 36.40
C GLY A 67 7.53 -23.36 37.85
N ARG A 68 6.77 -22.81 38.81
CA ARG A 68 7.19 -22.69 40.22
C ARG A 68 6.77 -23.84 41.15
N ARG A 69 6.19 -24.93 40.63
CA ARG A 69 5.88 -26.13 41.41
C ARG A 69 6.52 -27.39 40.82
N ARG A 70 7.85 -27.48 40.86
CA ARG A 70 8.58 -28.77 40.92
C ARG A 70 10.06 -28.62 41.31
N ARG A 71 10.34 -27.83 42.36
CA ARG A 71 11.47 -28.15 43.24
C ARG A 71 10.89 -28.90 44.44
N ARG A 72 10.94 -30.24 44.40
CA ARG A 72 10.81 -31.05 45.61
C ARG A 72 12.18 -31.08 46.30
N PRO A 73 12.29 -30.63 47.56
CA PRO A 73 13.40 -31.01 48.41
C PRO A 73 13.07 -32.34 49.12
N GLY A 74 13.99 -33.31 49.06
CA GLY A 74 14.05 -34.44 50.00
C GLY A 74 13.42 -35.78 49.59
N GLY A 75 14.17 -36.86 49.86
CA GLY A 75 13.82 -38.28 49.70
C GLY A 75 14.58 -38.89 48.52
N GLY A 76 15.57 -39.77 48.63
CA GLY A 76 15.77 -40.84 49.60
C GLY A 76 16.22 -42.06 48.77
N GLN A 77 17.46 -42.48 48.98
CA GLN A 77 18.14 -43.73 48.57
C GLN A 77 17.39 -44.73 47.66
N CYS A 78 18.07 -45.17 46.59
CA CYS A 78 18.47 -46.58 46.48
C CYS A 78 19.54 -46.76 45.39
N ILE A 79 20.75 -47.02 45.87
CA ILE A 79 21.95 -47.39 45.15
C ILE A 79 21.91 -48.90 44.94
N TRP A 80 22.12 -49.37 43.71
CA TRP A 80 22.70 -50.70 43.47
C TRP A 80 24.06 -50.50 42.82
N ARG A 81 25.12 -50.50 43.65
CA ARG A 81 26.52 -50.63 43.20
C ARG A 81 26.87 -52.12 43.21
N LEU A 82 27.35 -52.62 42.09
CA LEU A 82 28.09 -53.88 42.03
C LEU A 82 29.48 -53.67 42.68
N PRO A 83 29.93 -54.55 43.58
CA PRO A 83 31.25 -54.42 44.23
C PRO A 83 32.37 -54.85 43.29
N GLY A 84 33.44 -54.04 43.14
CA GLY A 84 34.73 -54.56 42.65
C GLY A 84 35.51 -53.76 41.59
N HIS A 85 35.09 -52.58 41.13
CA HIS A 85 35.89 -51.79 40.18
C HIS A 85 36.50 -50.53 40.81
N PRO A 86 37.84 -50.37 40.81
CA PRO A 86 38.49 -49.12 41.21
C PRO A 86 38.29 -48.02 40.16
N ALA A 87 38.30 -46.77 40.63
CA ALA A 87 38.21 -45.59 39.79
C ALA A 87 39.55 -45.37 39.06
N HIS A 88 39.61 -45.69 37.77
CA HIS A 88 40.68 -45.24 36.90
C HIS A 88 40.21 -44.04 36.10
N ALA A 89 40.65 -42.85 36.54
CA ALA A 89 40.89 -41.74 35.64
C ALA A 89 42.22 -42.03 34.93
N GLY A 90 42.22 -41.96 33.59
CA GLY A 90 43.39 -42.18 32.75
C GLY A 90 43.00 -42.15 31.28
N ASP A 91 43.20 -40.98 30.69
CA ASP A 91 43.55 -40.75 29.28
C ASP A 91 42.60 -41.26 28.19
N VAL A 92 41.73 -40.35 27.71
CA VAL A 92 41.42 -40.30 26.26
C VAL A 92 41.49 -38.84 25.82
N GLN A 93 42.50 -38.59 25.00
CA GLN A 93 42.69 -37.41 24.18
C GLN A 93 41.42 -37.01 23.42
N GLU A 94 41.24 -35.70 23.31
CA GLU A 94 40.36 -35.04 22.35
C GLU A 94 40.58 -35.61 20.94
N GLU A 95 39.60 -36.32 20.41
CA GLU A 95 39.22 -36.33 18.99
C GLU A 95 38.07 -37.34 18.79
N GLY A 96 36.94 -36.89 18.24
CA GLY A 96 35.95 -37.80 17.65
C GLY A 96 34.62 -38.03 18.39
N THR A 97 34.11 -37.08 19.19
CA THR A 97 32.69 -37.11 19.63
C THR A 97 31.84 -36.04 18.94
N GLN A 98 32.09 -35.85 17.64
CA GLN A 98 31.23 -35.06 16.74
C GLN A 98 30.53 -35.97 15.72
N ALA A 99 30.11 -37.16 16.14
CA ALA A 99 29.31 -38.05 15.30
C ALA A 99 28.50 -39.00 16.19
N ARG A 100 27.28 -38.56 16.55
CA ARG A 100 26.10 -39.36 16.98
C ARG A 100 25.30 -38.62 18.05
N HIS A 101 24.71 -37.49 17.68
CA HIS A 101 23.39 -37.05 18.18
C HIS A 101 22.55 -36.67 16.95
N GLY A 102 22.39 -37.64 16.05
CA GLY A 102 21.43 -37.59 14.96
C GLY A 102 20.06 -37.95 15.51
N GLY A 103 19.31 -36.96 15.97
CA GLY A 103 17.97 -37.13 16.52
C GLY A 103 17.22 -35.80 16.53
N CYS A 104 16.43 -35.58 15.47
CA CYS A 104 15.40 -34.54 15.31
C CYS A 104 15.85 -33.06 15.33
N ALA A 105 16.36 -32.59 14.19
CA ALA A 105 15.99 -31.27 13.67
C ALA A 105 15.61 -31.49 12.20
N MET A 106 14.32 -31.45 11.87
CA MET A 106 13.86 -31.78 10.50
C MET A 106 14.25 -30.74 9.43
N ILE A 107 14.84 -29.60 9.81
CA ILE A 107 15.29 -28.56 8.86
C ILE A 107 16.61 -27.95 9.33
N SER A 108 17.60 -27.87 8.43
CA SER A 108 18.87 -27.18 8.67
C SER A 108 18.73 -25.67 8.45
N LEU A 109 19.56 -24.85 9.11
CA LEU A 109 19.54 -23.39 8.95
C LEU A 109 19.80 -22.96 7.49
N ASN A 110 20.64 -23.71 6.77
CA ASN A 110 20.89 -23.50 5.34
C ASN A 110 19.62 -23.68 4.51
N LEU A 111 18.78 -24.66 4.86
CA LEU A 111 17.53 -24.92 4.17
C LEU A 111 16.48 -23.82 4.44
N VAL A 112 16.43 -23.29 5.66
CA VAL A 112 15.60 -22.11 6.00
C VAL A 112 16.00 -20.92 5.15
N THR A 113 17.29 -20.59 5.10
CA THR A 113 17.82 -19.47 4.31
C THR A 113 17.53 -19.66 2.82
N LEU A 114 17.65 -20.88 2.31
CA LEU A 114 17.34 -21.20 0.91
C LEU A 114 15.85 -21.00 0.60
N PHE A 115 14.94 -21.46 1.47
CA PHE A 115 13.50 -21.25 1.26
C PHE A 115 13.11 -19.77 1.37
N TYR A 116 13.73 -19.02 2.26
CA TYR A 116 13.58 -17.56 2.35
C TYR A 116 14.08 -16.84 1.08
N LEU A 117 15.17 -17.31 0.48
CA LEU A 117 15.64 -16.82 -0.82
C LEU A 117 14.63 -17.15 -1.93
N ILE A 118 14.12 -18.39 -1.99
CA ILE A 118 13.10 -18.79 -2.99
C ILE A 118 11.84 -17.94 -2.83
N ALA A 119 11.35 -17.74 -1.61
CA ALA A 119 10.20 -16.88 -1.32
C ALA A 119 10.45 -15.43 -1.79
N SER A 120 11.66 -14.91 -1.56
CA SER A 120 12.04 -13.56 -2.00
C SER A 120 12.05 -13.44 -3.52
N VAL A 121 12.55 -14.45 -4.24
CA VAL A 121 12.48 -14.52 -5.71
C VAL A 121 11.03 -14.56 -6.18
N CYS A 122 10.16 -15.33 -5.52
CA CYS A 122 8.73 -15.35 -5.82
C CYS A 122 8.08 -13.97 -5.65
N PHE A 123 8.44 -13.19 -4.61
CA PHE A 123 7.93 -11.82 -4.46
C PHE A 123 8.41 -10.88 -5.57
N ILE A 124 9.67 -10.99 -6.00
CA ILE A 124 10.19 -10.24 -7.16
C ILE A 124 9.39 -10.59 -8.43
N GLN A 125 9.15 -11.88 -8.66
CA GLN A 125 8.38 -12.37 -9.81
C GLN A 125 6.90 -11.99 -9.72
N ALA A 126 6.36 -11.83 -8.51
CA ALA A 126 4.99 -11.36 -8.31
C ALA A 126 4.80 -9.93 -8.82
N LEU A 127 5.75 -9.05 -8.48
CA LEU A 127 5.74 -7.66 -8.97
C LEU A 127 6.04 -7.60 -10.47
N LYS A 128 7.02 -8.36 -10.96
CA LYS A 128 7.38 -8.41 -12.39
C LYS A 128 6.24 -8.97 -13.25
N GLY A 129 5.46 -9.91 -12.74
CA GLY A 129 4.30 -10.45 -13.44
C GLY A 129 3.23 -9.39 -13.75
N LEU A 130 3.22 -8.27 -13.02
CA LEU A 130 2.32 -7.14 -13.26
C LEU A 130 2.80 -6.18 -14.34
N SER A 131 3.93 -6.43 -15.00
CA SER A 131 4.38 -5.63 -16.14
C SER A 131 3.50 -5.77 -17.38
N HIS A 132 2.63 -6.79 -17.43
CA HIS A 132 1.70 -6.98 -18.54
C HIS A 132 0.40 -7.66 -18.09
N PRO A 133 -0.78 -7.31 -18.65
CA PRO A 133 -2.06 -7.92 -18.28
C PRO A 133 -2.08 -9.46 -18.44
N THR A 134 -1.43 -9.99 -19.47
CA THR A 134 -1.38 -11.44 -19.75
C THR A 134 -0.59 -12.23 -18.69
N THR A 135 0.44 -11.63 -18.09
CA THR A 135 1.28 -12.25 -17.06
C THR A 135 0.80 -11.96 -15.64
N SER A 136 -0.16 -11.03 -15.46
CA SER A 136 -0.63 -10.55 -14.15
C SER A 136 -1.11 -11.68 -13.22
N ARG A 137 -1.83 -12.65 -13.77
CA ARG A 137 -2.31 -13.84 -13.04
C ARG A 137 -1.16 -14.69 -12.52
N LEU A 138 -0.14 -14.91 -13.36
CA LEU A 138 1.05 -15.66 -12.98
C LEU A 138 1.82 -14.91 -11.87
N GLY A 139 1.93 -13.58 -11.97
CA GLY A 139 2.48 -12.73 -10.91
C GLY A 139 1.77 -12.95 -9.57
N ASN A 140 0.44 -12.90 -9.56
CA ASN A 140 -0.33 -13.15 -8.34
C ASN A 140 -0.08 -14.56 -7.77
N THR A 141 0.04 -15.59 -8.62
CA THR A 141 0.38 -16.95 -8.15
C THR A 141 1.76 -17.04 -7.52
N PHE A 142 2.77 -16.36 -8.08
CA PHE A 142 4.09 -16.29 -7.43
C PHE A 142 4.00 -15.61 -6.07
N GLY A 143 3.20 -14.55 -5.91
CA GLY A 143 2.98 -13.90 -4.62
C GLY A 143 2.39 -14.84 -3.57
N MET A 144 1.36 -15.60 -3.95
CA MET A 144 0.74 -16.61 -3.07
C MET A 144 1.73 -17.71 -2.67
N VAL A 145 2.48 -18.25 -3.63
CA VAL A 145 3.48 -19.29 -3.39
C VAL A 145 4.61 -18.77 -2.49
N GLY A 146 5.11 -17.56 -2.74
CA GLY A 146 6.15 -16.92 -1.92
C GLY A 146 5.70 -16.75 -0.47
N MET A 147 4.48 -16.26 -0.25
CA MET A 147 3.91 -16.11 1.09
C MET A 147 3.73 -17.47 1.79
N ALA A 148 3.25 -18.49 1.08
CA ALA A 148 3.10 -19.84 1.63
C ALA A 148 4.44 -20.43 2.05
N ILE A 149 5.47 -20.33 1.19
CA ILE A 149 6.83 -20.80 1.51
C ILE A 149 7.36 -20.07 2.74
N ALA A 150 7.22 -18.75 2.82
CA ALA A 150 7.70 -17.96 3.95
C ALA A 150 7.05 -18.39 5.27
N VAL A 151 5.71 -18.42 5.33
CA VAL A 151 4.96 -18.78 6.55
C VAL A 151 5.26 -20.21 6.98
N LEU A 152 5.27 -21.17 6.05
CA LEU A 152 5.56 -22.57 6.36
C LEU A 152 7.00 -22.78 6.83
N THR A 153 7.96 -22.09 6.22
CA THR A 153 9.37 -22.14 6.63
C THR A 153 9.54 -21.59 8.04
N THR A 154 8.90 -20.46 8.36
CA THR A 154 8.94 -19.89 9.71
C THR A 154 8.26 -20.80 10.73
N ALA A 155 7.10 -21.39 10.39
CA ALA A 155 6.43 -22.35 11.26
C ALA A 155 7.32 -23.57 11.55
N ALA A 156 7.97 -24.12 10.54
CA ALA A 156 8.87 -25.26 10.69
C ALA A 156 10.14 -24.91 11.49
N LEU A 157 10.69 -23.70 11.31
CA LEU A 157 11.79 -23.17 12.12
C LEU A 157 11.38 -23.08 13.60
N ILE A 158 10.20 -22.54 13.89
CA ILE A 158 9.68 -22.44 15.26
C ILE A 158 9.53 -23.83 15.90
N ILE A 159 8.97 -24.79 15.17
CA ILE A 159 8.81 -26.18 15.66
C ILE A 159 10.19 -26.81 15.93
N ALA A 160 11.18 -26.57 15.06
CA ALA A 160 12.53 -27.09 15.24
C ALA A 160 13.27 -26.46 16.42
N LEU A 161 13.01 -25.18 16.72
CA LEU A 161 13.57 -24.45 17.87
C LEU A 161 12.89 -24.85 19.19
N ALA A 162 11.63 -25.27 19.15
CA ALA A 162 10.88 -25.72 20.32
C ALA A 162 11.31 -27.14 20.77
N ARG A 163 12.57 -27.30 21.21
CA ARG A 163 13.14 -28.61 21.60
C ARG A 163 12.66 -29.18 22.93
N ASP A 164 11.96 -28.44 23.77
CA ASP A 164 11.46 -28.90 25.08
C ASP A 164 9.97 -28.60 25.31
N GLY A 165 9.15 -28.93 24.31
CA GLY A 165 7.70 -28.74 24.33
C GLY A 165 7.32 -27.40 23.72
N ALA A 166 6.51 -27.44 22.65
CA ALA A 166 5.89 -26.26 22.11
C ALA A 166 5.05 -25.61 23.20
N GLY A 167 5.49 -24.47 23.73
CA GLY A 167 4.68 -23.66 24.63
C GLY A 167 3.37 -23.24 23.95
N PRO A 168 2.41 -22.68 24.70
CA PRO A 168 1.13 -22.21 24.15
C PRO A 168 1.29 -21.15 23.04
N GLY A 169 2.49 -20.55 22.87
CA GLY A 169 2.82 -19.56 21.84
C GLY A 169 2.49 -19.99 20.41
N LEU A 170 2.78 -21.24 20.02
CA LEU A 170 2.43 -21.72 18.68
C LEU A 170 0.90 -21.81 18.48
N GLY A 171 0.17 -22.15 19.55
CA GLY A 171 -1.29 -22.14 19.55
C GLY A 171 -1.85 -20.72 19.38
N TRP A 172 -1.27 -19.72 20.04
CA TRP A 172 -1.64 -18.32 19.86
C TRP A 172 -1.32 -17.80 18.46
N VAL A 173 -0.19 -18.20 17.88
CA VAL A 173 0.18 -17.88 16.49
C VAL A 173 -0.85 -18.44 15.51
N LEU A 174 -1.20 -19.73 15.63
CA LEU A 174 -2.19 -20.37 14.77
C LEU A 174 -3.58 -19.76 14.94
N LEU A 175 -3.99 -19.46 16.18
CA LEU A 175 -5.26 -18.79 16.46
C LEU A 175 -5.31 -17.39 15.85
N GLY A 176 -4.24 -16.60 15.99
CA GLY A 176 -4.13 -15.28 15.40
C GLY A 176 -4.16 -15.31 13.86
N LEU A 177 -3.44 -16.26 13.26
CA LEU A 177 -3.46 -16.48 11.81
C LEU A 177 -4.86 -16.87 11.31
N LEU A 178 -5.56 -17.77 12.03
CA LEU A 178 -6.91 -18.19 11.68
C LEU A 178 -7.91 -17.05 11.79
N ILE A 179 -7.90 -16.30 12.90
CA ILE A 179 -8.83 -15.17 13.12
C ILE A 179 -8.55 -14.06 12.10
N GLY A 180 -7.29 -13.62 11.99
CA GLY A 180 -6.89 -12.55 11.09
C GLY A 180 -7.08 -12.91 9.62
N GLY A 181 -6.67 -14.12 9.22
CA GLY A 181 -6.85 -14.63 7.87
C GLY A 181 -8.32 -14.80 7.48
N SER A 182 -9.16 -15.31 8.39
CA SER A 182 -10.60 -15.44 8.14
C SER A 182 -11.28 -14.09 8.03
N ALA A 183 -11.03 -13.18 8.98
CA ALA A 183 -11.60 -11.83 8.96
C ALA A 183 -11.17 -11.04 7.71
N GLY A 184 -9.88 -11.11 7.36
CA GLY A 184 -9.33 -10.50 6.14
C GLY A 184 -9.98 -11.06 4.87
N THR A 185 -10.13 -12.38 4.78
CA THR A 185 -10.76 -13.04 3.61
C THR A 185 -12.24 -12.64 3.48
N LEU A 186 -12.98 -12.60 4.60
CA LEU A 186 -14.39 -12.20 4.59
C LEU A 186 -14.56 -10.74 4.16
N MET A 187 -13.70 -9.85 4.64
CA MET A 187 -13.74 -8.44 4.29
C MET A 187 -13.38 -8.22 2.81
N ALA A 188 -12.29 -8.85 2.34
CA ALA A 188 -11.86 -8.75 0.94
C ALA A 188 -12.92 -9.26 -0.05
N LYS A 189 -13.67 -10.31 0.30
CA LYS A 189 -14.76 -10.84 -0.54
C LYS A 189 -16.02 -9.98 -0.59
N ARG A 190 -16.23 -9.07 0.38
CA ARG A 190 -17.46 -8.27 0.51
C ARG A 190 -17.30 -6.82 0.08
N VAL A 191 -16.07 -6.32 -0.05
CA VAL A 191 -15.80 -4.94 -0.41
C VAL A 191 -15.98 -4.74 -1.92
N GLU A 192 -16.67 -3.66 -2.29
CA GLU A 192 -16.90 -3.26 -3.67
C GLU A 192 -15.65 -2.60 -4.27
N MET A 193 -15.41 -2.73 -5.57
CA MET A 193 -14.19 -2.20 -6.22
C MET A 193 -14.06 -0.67 -6.09
N THR A 194 -15.19 0.05 -6.01
CA THR A 194 -15.22 1.50 -5.75
C THR A 194 -14.67 1.91 -4.37
N LYS A 195 -14.64 0.98 -3.40
CA LYS A 195 -14.14 1.16 -2.03
C LYS A 195 -12.74 0.58 -1.82
N MET A 196 -12.07 0.12 -2.88
CA MET A 196 -10.69 -0.36 -2.80
C MET A 196 -9.72 0.63 -2.16
N PRO A 197 -9.80 1.96 -2.39
CA PRO A 197 -8.88 2.90 -1.75
C PRO A 197 -8.96 2.89 -0.21
N GLU A 198 -10.17 2.84 0.36
CA GLU A 198 -10.33 2.80 1.82
C GLU A 198 -9.87 1.46 2.40
N LEU A 199 -10.14 0.34 1.72
CA LEU A 199 -9.69 -0.98 2.16
C LEU A 199 -8.15 -1.06 2.20
N VAL A 200 -7.47 -0.54 1.18
CA VAL A 200 -6.01 -0.50 1.11
C VAL A 200 -5.43 0.34 2.24
N ALA A 201 -5.99 1.53 2.50
CA ALA A 201 -5.58 2.36 3.64
C ALA A 201 -5.73 1.59 4.96
N PHE A 202 -6.87 0.91 5.17
CA PHE A 202 -7.07 0.12 6.38
C PHE A 202 -6.03 -1.01 6.52
N MET A 203 -5.68 -1.72 5.45
CA MET A 203 -4.67 -2.78 5.50
C MET A 203 -3.28 -2.28 5.89
N HIS A 204 -2.83 -1.13 5.35
CA HIS A 204 -1.57 -0.51 5.75
C HIS A 204 -1.56 -0.14 7.23
N SER A 205 -2.71 0.27 7.78
CA SER A 205 -2.81 0.57 9.21
C SER A 205 -2.47 -0.67 10.05
N MET A 206 -3.02 -1.82 9.69
CA MET A 206 -2.78 -3.08 10.41
C MET A 206 -1.32 -3.53 10.31
N ILE A 207 -0.66 -3.33 9.16
CA ILE A 207 0.77 -3.62 9.00
C ILE A 207 1.62 -2.72 9.90
N GLY A 208 1.33 -1.41 9.92
CA GLY A 208 2.03 -0.45 10.78
C GLY A 208 1.90 -0.78 12.27
N LEU A 209 0.69 -1.16 12.71
CA LEU A 209 0.45 -1.57 14.09
C LEU A 209 1.17 -2.88 14.44
N ALA A 210 1.20 -3.85 13.52
CA ALA A 210 1.94 -5.09 13.69
C ALA A 210 3.45 -4.82 13.87
N ALA A 211 4.03 -3.88 13.10
CA ALA A 211 5.43 -3.48 13.26
C ALA A 211 5.72 -2.92 14.66
N VAL A 212 4.85 -2.03 15.16
CA VAL A 212 4.97 -1.47 16.52
C VAL A 212 4.85 -2.58 17.57
N ALA A 213 3.90 -3.51 17.42
CA ALA A 213 3.72 -4.62 18.35
C ALA A 213 4.94 -5.56 18.39
N ILE A 214 5.54 -5.85 17.23
CA ILE A 214 6.78 -6.65 17.15
C ILE A 214 7.93 -5.90 17.84
N ALA A 215 8.09 -4.60 17.59
CA ALA A 215 9.14 -3.81 18.22
C ALA A 215 8.98 -3.76 19.75
N VAL A 216 7.75 -3.59 20.26
CA VAL A 216 7.44 -3.68 21.69
C VAL A 216 7.83 -5.04 22.26
N ALA A 217 7.52 -6.13 21.54
CA ALA A 217 7.88 -7.49 21.97
C ALA A 217 9.41 -7.68 22.02
N VAL A 218 10.14 -7.18 21.03
CA VAL A 218 11.61 -7.24 20.99
C VAL A 218 12.25 -6.44 22.11
N VAL A 219 11.73 -5.24 22.42
CA VAL A 219 12.22 -4.42 23.54
C VAL A 219 11.93 -5.08 24.90
N ALA A 220 10.78 -5.75 25.02
CA ALA A 220 10.40 -6.45 26.25
C ALA A 220 11.22 -7.70 26.51
N GLU A 221 11.42 -8.54 25.50
CA GLU A 221 12.05 -9.84 25.64
C GLU A 221 13.12 -10.04 24.55
N PRO A 222 14.22 -9.27 24.55
CA PRO A 222 15.23 -9.35 23.48
C PRO A 222 15.95 -10.71 23.42
N HIS A 223 15.92 -11.46 24.52
CA HIS A 223 16.48 -12.81 24.60
C HIS A 223 15.68 -13.86 23.85
N ALA A 224 14.35 -13.70 23.77
CA ALA A 224 13.49 -14.57 22.98
C ALA A 224 13.90 -14.57 21.50
N PHE A 225 14.36 -13.42 21.00
CA PHE A 225 14.75 -13.24 19.61
C PHE A 225 16.24 -13.54 19.33
N GLY A 226 17.00 -13.99 20.34
CA GLY A 226 18.44 -14.21 20.20
C GLY A 226 19.25 -12.93 19.97
N ILE A 227 18.71 -11.76 20.33
CA ILE A 227 19.36 -10.45 20.12
C ILE A 227 20.28 -10.10 21.29
N ALA A 228 19.87 -10.43 22.52
CA ALA A 228 20.66 -10.22 23.73
C ALA A 228 20.50 -11.42 24.69
N THR A 229 21.43 -11.59 25.63
CA THR A 229 21.24 -12.55 26.73
C THR A 229 20.12 -12.08 27.67
N ALA A 230 19.55 -12.98 28.49
CA ALA A 230 18.53 -12.60 29.46
C ALA A 230 19.07 -11.54 30.44
N GLY A 231 18.46 -10.35 30.47
CA GLY A 231 18.94 -9.19 31.23
C GLY A 231 20.13 -8.44 30.60
N GLY A 232 20.59 -8.87 29.42
CA GLY A 232 21.63 -8.21 28.65
C GLY A 232 21.13 -6.96 27.92
N LEU A 233 22.08 -6.09 27.60
CA LEU A 233 21.83 -4.90 26.80
C LEU A 233 21.67 -5.27 25.33
N ILE A 234 20.61 -4.77 24.69
CA ILE A 234 20.39 -4.85 23.24
C ILE A 234 21.56 -4.16 22.54
N PRO A 235 22.18 -4.74 21.50
CA PRO A 235 23.22 -4.06 20.73
C PRO A 235 22.74 -2.73 20.15
N THR A 236 23.62 -1.73 20.07
CA THR A 236 23.27 -0.38 19.60
C THR A 236 22.68 -0.38 18.18
N GLY A 237 23.15 -1.28 17.31
CA GLY A 237 22.58 -1.49 15.96
C GLY A 237 21.10 -1.87 16.01
N ASN A 238 20.75 -2.92 16.75
CA ASN A 238 19.35 -3.35 16.90
C ASN A 238 18.48 -2.28 17.58
N ARG A 239 19.03 -1.46 18.49
CA ARG A 239 18.28 -0.32 19.07
C ARG A 239 17.90 0.71 18.02
N LEU A 240 18.83 1.04 17.10
CA LEU A 240 18.57 1.94 15.98
C LEU A 240 17.50 1.36 15.04
N GLU A 241 17.62 0.08 14.71
CA GLU A 241 16.68 -0.64 13.83
C GLU A 241 15.26 -0.68 14.44
N LEU A 242 15.15 -0.96 15.74
CA LEU A 242 13.89 -0.94 16.48
C LEU A 242 13.30 0.46 16.58
N PHE A 243 14.13 1.46 16.81
CA PHE A 243 13.70 2.86 16.79
C PHE A 243 13.06 3.20 15.44
N ILE A 244 13.75 2.91 14.33
CA ILE A 244 13.27 3.19 12.97
C ILE A 244 11.99 2.41 12.66
N GLY A 245 11.99 1.09 12.89
CA GLY A 245 10.81 0.25 12.64
C GLY A 245 9.58 0.70 13.42
N THR A 246 9.77 1.11 14.69
CA THR A 246 8.66 1.55 15.56
C THR A 246 8.03 2.85 15.08
N PHE A 247 8.83 3.90 14.83
CA PHE A 247 8.23 5.19 14.48
C PHE A 247 7.60 5.17 13.09
N VAL A 248 8.24 4.48 12.12
CA VAL A 248 7.67 4.34 10.76
C VAL A 248 6.36 3.55 10.84
N GLY A 249 6.32 2.46 11.62
CA GLY A 249 5.10 1.69 11.84
C GLY A 249 3.97 2.50 12.49
N ALA A 250 4.28 3.30 13.52
CA ALA A 250 3.31 4.13 14.22
C ALA A 250 2.74 5.27 13.36
N ILE A 251 3.59 5.93 12.56
CA ILE A 251 3.16 6.93 11.57
C ILE A 251 2.28 6.27 10.50
N THR A 252 2.66 5.07 10.04
CA THR A 252 1.88 4.31 9.05
C THR A 252 0.50 3.94 9.57
N PHE A 253 0.40 3.48 10.83
CA PHE A 253 -0.89 3.15 11.45
C PHE A 253 -1.80 4.36 11.52
N SER A 254 -1.34 5.41 12.21
CA SER A 254 -2.15 6.60 12.49
C SER A 254 -2.50 7.36 11.22
N GLY A 255 -1.56 7.55 10.30
CA GLY A 255 -1.80 8.19 9.00
C GLY A 255 -2.81 7.42 8.14
N SER A 256 -2.69 6.09 8.11
CA SER A 256 -3.62 5.22 7.38
C SER A 256 -5.03 5.24 7.94
N VAL A 257 -5.20 5.37 9.26
CA VAL A 257 -6.53 5.52 9.90
C VAL A 257 -7.19 6.84 9.46
N ILE A 258 -6.43 7.95 9.39
CA ILE A 258 -6.96 9.22 8.87
C ILE A 258 -7.33 9.10 7.38
N ALA A 259 -6.45 8.49 6.58
CA ALA A 259 -6.70 8.28 5.14
C ALA A 259 -7.96 7.43 4.91
N PHE A 260 -8.12 6.33 5.66
CA PHE A 260 -9.33 5.51 5.65
C PHE A 260 -10.58 6.33 5.96
N GLY A 261 -10.57 7.11 7.04
CA GLY A 261 -11.70 7.94 7.42
C GLY A 261 -12.09 8.96 6.34
N LYS A 262 -11.10 9.66 5.76
CA LYS A 262 -11.28 10.64 4.69
C LYS A 262 -11.81 10.03 3.39
N LEU A 263 -11.35 8.83 3.04
CA LEU A 263 -11.80 8.12 1.84
C LEU A 263 -13.20 7.54 2.01
N SER A 264 -13.57 7.12 3.21
CA SER A 264 -14.87 6.51 3.49
C SER A 264 -16.04 7.49 3.34
N GLY A 265 -15.84 8.75 3.74
CA GLY A 265 -16.86 9.80 3.64
C GLY A 265 -18.12 9.57 4.50
N LYS A 266 -18.18 8.48 5.27
CA LYS A 266 -19.31 8.13 6.14
C LYS A 266 -19.28 8.85 7.49
N TYR A 267 -18.10 9.27 7.93
CA TYR A 267 -17.90 9.78 9.28
C TYR A 267 -18.13 11.30 9.35
N LYS A 268 -18.89 11.73 10.35
CA LYS A 268 -19.12 13.16 10.63
C LYS A 268 -17.95 13.84 11.38
N PHE A 269 -16.98 13.05 11.83
CA PHE A 269 -15.83 13.55 12.57
C PHE A 269 -14.94 14.41 11.67
N ARG A 270 -14.58 15.62 12.12
CA ARG A 270 -13.88 16.63 11.29
C ARG A 270 -12.57 16.12 10.68
N LEU A 271 -11.80 15.30 11.39
CA LEU A 271 -10.54 14.75 10.87
C LEU A 271 -10.74 13.71 9.75
N PHE A 272 -11.94 13.12 9.67
CA PHE A 272 -12.32 12.14 8.64
C PHE A 272 -13.12 12.77 7.50
N GLN A 273 -13.27 14.10 7.48
CA GLN A 273 -13.86 14.79 6.34
C GLN A 273 -12.81 14.98 5.24
N GLY A 274 -13.24 14.95 3.98
CA GLY A 274 -12.36 15.16 2.83
C GLY A 274 -11.76 16.56 2.75
N ALA A 275 -12.26 17.54 3.51
CA ALA A 275 -11.69 18.88 3.55
C ALA A 275 -10.34 18.90 4.31
N PRO A 276 -9.32 19.60 3.79
CA PRO A 276 -8.08 19.88 4.52
C PRO A 276 -8.35 20.50 5.91
N VAL A 277 -7.69 19.99 6.95
CA VAL A 277 -7.70 20.60 8.29
C VAL A 277 -6.34 21.22 8.54
N VAL A 278 -6.29 22.55 8.48
CA VAL A 278 -5.08 23.37 8.71
C VAL A 278 -5.28 24.31 9.90
N PHE A 279 -4.22 24.58 10.65
CA PHE A 279 -4.23 25.52 11.78
C PHE A 279 -2.90 26.30 11.88
N PRO A 280 -2.90 27.52 12.44
CA PRO A 280 -1.70 28.34 12.52
C PRO A 280 -0.62 27.66 13.38
N GLY A 281 0.61 27.63 12.88
CA GLY A 281 1.74 27.01 13.57
C GLY A 281 1.84 25.49 13.41
N GLN A 282 1.00 24.85 12.58
CA GLN A 282 1.03 23.39 12.37
C GLN A 282 2.40 22.86 11.94
N HIS A 283 3.09 23.52 11.01
CA HIS A 283 4.42 23.08 10.58
C HIS A 283 5.46 23.15 11.70
N LEU A 284 5.41 24.21 12.52
CA LEU A 284 6.30 24.35 13.67
C LEU A 284 6.01 23.28 14.72
N LEU A 285 4.73 22.98 14.98
CA LEU A 285 4.34 21.89 15.88
C LEU A 285 4.82 20.53 15.36
N ASN A 286 4.61 20.25 14.07
CA ASN A 286 5.04 19.00 13.46
C ASN A 286 6.57 18.84 13.53
N LEU A 287 7.32 19.91 13.26
CA LEU A 287 8.78 19.93 13.38
C LEU A 287 9.22 19.71 14.84
N ALA A 288 8.60 20.40 15.80
CA ALA A 288 8.92 20.26 17.21
C ALA A 288 8.66 18.83 17.72
N LEU A 289 7.52 18.24 17.36
CA LEU A 289 7.19 16.85 17.70
C LEU A 289 8.14 15.87 17.02
N ALA A 290 8.54 16.13 15.77
CA ALA A 290 9.52 15.29 15.06
C ALA A 290 10.89 15.33 15.74
N LEU A 291 11.39 16.52 16.08
CA LEU A 291 12.66 16.67 16.81
C LEU A 291 12.61 16.04 18.20
N LEU A 292 11.49 16.20 18.92
CA LEU A 292 11.30 15.57 20.23
C LEU A 292 11.28 14.04 20.12
N MET A 293 10.58 13.49 19.13
CA MET A 293 10.57 12.06 18.83
C MET A 293 11.99 11.55 18.51
N LEU A 294 12.76 12.26 17.67
CA LEU A 294 14.14 11.91 17.37
C LEU A 294 15.02 11.96 18.63
N GLY A 295 14.86 12.99 19.47
CA GLY A 295 15.57 13.11 20.75
C GLY A 295 15.26 11.95 21.70
N CYS A 296 13.99 11.56 21.83
CA CYS A 296 13.58 10.37 22.58
C CYS A 296 14.15 9.09 21.97
N GLY A 297 14.21 8.98 20.65
CA GLY A 297 14.86 7.85 19.95
C GLY A 297 16.34 7.72 20.28
N LEU A 298 17.09 8.82 20.22
CA LEU A 298 18.51 8.85 20.61
C LEU A 298 18.69 8.53 22.10
N TRP A 299 17.80 9.01 22.96
CA TRP A 299 17.80 8.68 24.38
C TRP A 299 17.53 7.18 24.62
N PHE A 300 16.59 6.58 23.88
CA PHE A 300 16.37 5.14 23.89
C PHE A 300 17.60 4.37 23.39
N MET A 301 18.25 4.82 22.32
CA MET A 301 19.48 4.18 21.83
C MET A 301 20.59 4.19 22.88
N ALA A 302 20.73 5.28 23.64
CA ALA A 302 21.74 5.40 24.69
C ALA A 302 21.42 4.54 25.93
N THR A 303 20.16 4.53 26.38
CA THR A 303 19.78 4.00 27.70
C THR A 303 18.99 2.70 27.69
N GLN A 304 18.39 2.32 26.56
CA GLN A 304 17.41 1.23 26.43
C GLN A 304 16.21 1.36 27.38
N ALA A 305 15.96 2.56 27.91
CA ALA A 305 14.89 2.76 28.89
C ALA A 305 13.51 2.71 28.23
N TRP A 306 12.51 2.18 28.94
CA TRP A 306 11.13 2.14 28.47
C TRP A 306 10.48 3.52 28.28
N PRO A 307 10.68 4.52 29.18
CA PRO A 307 10.08 5.84 29.00
C PRO A 307 10.38 6.52 27.65
N PRO A 308 11.64 6.65 27.19
CA PRO A 308 11.91 7.25 25.87
C PRO A 308 11.30 6.44 24.73
N PHE A 309 11.28 5.11 24.82
CA PHE A 309 10.62 4.25 23.83
C PHE A 309 9.12 4.52 23.74
N VAL A 310 8.41 4.55 24.88
CA VAL A 310 6.96 4.80 24.90
C VAL A 310 6.63 6.22 24.43
N ILE A 311 7.39 7.22 24.89
CA ILE A 311 7.19 8.63 24.50
C ILE A 311 7.39 8.78 22.99
N MET A 312 8.45 8.22 22.41
CA MET A 312 8.69 8.32 20.96
C MET A 312 7.56 7.64 20.17
N THR A 313 7.03 6.50 20.64
CA THR A 313 5.93 5.80 19.97
C THR A 313 4.64 6.62 19.99
N VAL A 314 4.29 7.22 21.12
CA VAL A 314 3.11 8.10 21.24
C VAL A 314 3.26 9.33 20.34
N LEU A 315 4.45 9.95 20.33
CA LEU A 315 4.74 11.08 19.43
C LEU A 315 4.64 10.68 17.96
N ALA A 316 5.10 9.49 17.59
CA ALA A 316 4.99 8.98 16.23
C ALA A 316 3.52 8.75 15.81
N PHE A 317 2.66 8.23 16.70
CA PHE A 317 1.21 8.16 16.44
C PHE A 317 0.58 9.55 16.27
N ALA A 318 0.96 10.52 17.10
CA ALA A 318 0.47 11.89 16.99
C ALA A 318 0.93 12.53 15.67
N LEU A 319 2.20 12.35 15.29
CA LEU A 319 2.76 12.85 14.04
C LEU A 319 2.05 12.27 12.83
N GLY A 320 1.79 10.97 12.79
CA GLY A 320 1.08 10.37 11.66
C GLY A 320 -0.34 10.91 11.47
N VAL A 321 -1.03 11.30 12.55
CA VAL A 321 -2.28 12.09 12.42
C VAL A 321 -1.98 13.48 11.84
N LEU A 322 -1.06 14.23 12.46
CA LEU A 322 -0.82 15.64 12.15
C LEU A 322 -0.26 15.92 10.75
N ILE A 323 0.44 14.96 10.14
CA ILE A 323 0.96 15.09 8.77
C ILE A 323 -0.10 14.76 7.70
N ILE A 324 -1.14 13.98 8.02
CA ILE A 324 -2.18 13.57 7.05
C ILE A 324 -3.44 14.43 7.11
N ILE A 325 -3.75 15.06 8.26
CA ILE A 325 -4.90 15.97 8.38
C ILE A 325 -4.89 17.18 7.43
N PRO A 326 -3.76 17.82 7.05
CA PRO A 326 -3.79 18.96 6.13
C PRO A 326 -3.98 18.54 4.68
N ILE A 327 -3.85 17.25 4.36
CA ILE A 327 -3.96 16.76 2.98
C ILE A 327 -5.44 16.56 2.64
N GLY A 328 -5.90 17.09 1.50
CA GLY A 328 -7.30 16.96 1.07
C GLY A 328 -7.67 15.52 0.67
N GLY A 329 -8.95 15.17 0.75
CA GLY A 329 -9.54 13.90 0.30
C GLY A 329 -9.19 13.55 -1.15
N ALA A 330 -8.92 14.59 -1.91
CA ALA A 330 -8.58 14.63 -3.31
C ALA A 330 -7.14 14.11 -3.55
N ASP A 331 -6.18 14.50 -2.69
CA ASP A 331 -4.78 14.05 -2.71
C ASP A 331 -4.54 12.73 -1.94
N MET A 332 -5.59 12.20 -1.28
CA MET A 332 -5.51 10.93 -0.53
C MET A 332 -4.95 9.75 -1.33
N PRO A 333 -5.17 9.60 -2.65
CA PRO A 333 -4.60 8.48 -3.39
C PRO A 333 -3.05 8.47 -3.34
N VAL A 334 -2.42 9.65 -3.41
CA VAL A 334 -0.96 9.79 -3.26
C VAL A 334 -0.54 9.42 -1.84
N VAL A 335 -1.30 9.87 -0.84
CA VAL A 335 -1.05 9.53 0.57
C VAL A 335 -1.13 8.03 0.81
N VAL A 336 -2.13 7.34 0.26
CA VAL A 336 -2.28 5.88 0.40
C VAL A 336 -1.08 5.16 -0.22
N SER A 337 -0.60 5.60 -1.38
CA SER A 337 0.60 5.06 -2.01
C SER A 337 1.87 5.33 -1.19
N MET A 338 1.98 6.52 -0.57
CA MET A 338 3.10 6.82 0.33
C MET A 338 3.06 5.94 1.59
N LEU A 339 1.88 5.76 2.19
CA LEU A 339 1.72 4.93 3.38
C LEU A 339 2.01 3.45 3.08
N ASN A 340 1.73 2.97 1.86
CA ASN A 340 2.19 1.66 1.35
C ASN A 340 3.72 1.56 1.40
N SER A 341 4.42 2.61 0.95
CA SER A 341 5.87 2.70 1.03
C SER A 341 6.34 2.59 2.48
N TYR A 342 5.71 3.34 3.40
CA TYR A 342 6.07 3.32 4.81
C TYR A 342 5.84 1.96 5.47
N SER A 343 4.77 1.23 5.13
CA SER A 343 4.60 -0.15 5.60
C SER A 343 5.74 -1.07 5.14
N GLY A 344 6.24 -0.91 3.91
CA GLY A 344 7.40 -1.64 3.41
C GLY A 344 8.68 -1.32 4.19
N TRP A 345 8.96 -0.03 4.42
CA TRP A 345 10.13 0.39 5.20
C TRP A 345 10.06 -0.05 6.67
N ALA A 346 8.87 -0.05 7.28
CA ALA A 346 8.67 -0.59 8.62
C ALA A 346 8.98 -2.08 8.66
N ALA A 347 8.49 -2.86 7.69
CA ALA A 347 8.79 -4.29 7.57
C ALA A 347 10.29 -4.55 7.37
N ALA A 348 10.98 -3.75 6.56
CA ALA A 348 12.44 -3.84 6.39
C ALA A 348 13.18 -3.54 7.69
N GLY A 349 12.78 -2.50 8.45
CA GLY A 349 13.36 -2.15 9.75
C GLY A 349 13.21 -3.27 10.80
N ILE A 350 12.04 -3.92 10.83
CA ILE A 350 11.84 -5.13 11.64
C ILE A 350 12.70 -6.29 11.13
N GLY A 351 12.86 -6.43 9.81
CA GLY A 351 13.74 -7.42 9.20
C GLY A 351 15.20 -7.28 9.62
N PHE A 352 15.71 -6.05 9.68
CA PHE A 352 17.03 -5.75 10.26
C PHE A 352 17.09 -6.15 11.73
N SER A 353 16.11 -5.71 12.53
CA SER A 353 16.05 -5.98 13.97
C SER A 353 16.05 -7.48 14.30
N LEU A 354 15.38 -8.28 13.46
CA LEU A 354 15.26 -9.75 13.60
C LEU A 354 16.32 -10.52 12.82
N ASN A 355 17.24 -9.83 12.14
CA ASN A 355 18.25 -10.42 11.26
C ASN A 355 17.65 -11.42 10.24
N ASN A 356 16.51 -11.04 9.65
CA ASN A 356 15.76 -11.86 8.70
C ASN A 356 15.85 -11.26 7.29
N PRO A 357 16.68 -11.83 6.38
CA PRO A 357 16.91 -11.26 5.06
C PRO A 357 15.65 -11.24 4.19
N MET A 358 14.70 -12.14 4.41
CA MET A 358 13.46 -12.17 3.62
C MET A 358 12.53 -11.00 3.98
N LEU A 359 12.42 -10.65 5.27
CA LEU A 359 11.71 -9.43 5.69
C LEU A 359 12.35 -8.17 5.12
N ILE A 360 13.69 -8.12 5.08
CA ILE A 360 14.43 -7.01 4.48
C ILE A 360 14.13 -6.92 2.98
N ILE A 361 14.20 -8.02 2.23
CA ILE A 361 13.94 -8.02 0.78
C ILE A 361 12.50 -7.63 0.49
N ALA A 362 11.52 -8.31 1.10
CA ALA A 362 10.10 -8.04 0.87
C ALA A 362 9.71 -6.61 1.28
N GLY A 363 10.18 -6.15 2.44
CA GLY A 363 9.96 -4.78 2.90
C GLY A 363 10.56 -3.73 1.97
N SER A 364 11.78 -3.95 1.47
CA SER A 364 12.45 -3.03 0.55
C SER A 364 11.78 -2.98 -0.82
N LEU A 365 11.29 -4.11 -1.33
CA LEU A 365 10.53 -4.19 -2.58
C LEU A 365 9.23 -3.39 -2.48
N VAL A 366 8.47 -3.56 -1.40
CA VAL A 366 7.23 -2.79 -1.19
C VAL A 366 7.52 -1.31 -0.92
N GLY A 367 8.53 -1.03 -0.10
CA GLY A 367 8.95 0.33 0.23
C GLY A 367 9.31 1.14 -1.01
N SER A 368 10.20 0.60 -1.85
CA SER A 368 10.59 1.22 -3.11
C SER A 368 9.40 1.33 -4.09
N SER A 369 8.55 0.30 -4.19
CA SER A 369 7.36 0.31 -5.05
C SER A 369 6.40 1.45 -4.71
N GLY A 370 6.04 1.60 -3.44
CA GLY A 370 5.13 2.66 -2.99
C GLY A 370 5.70 4.06 -3.21
N ALA A 371 7.02 4.24 -3.06
CA ALA A 371 7.68 5.52 -3.30
C ALA A 371 7.61 5.91 -4.79
N ILE A 372 7.89 4.96 -5.70
CA ILE A 372 7.85 5.17 -7.15
C ILE A 372 6.43 5.46 -7.62
N LEU A 373 5.45 4.69 -7.15
CA LEU A 373 4.06 4.91 -7.52
C LEU A 373 3.59 6.30 -7.06
N SER A 374 3.97 6.71 -5.85
CA SER A 374 3.66 8.06 -5.34
C SER A 374 4.27 9.16 -6.23
N TYR A 375 5.50 8.96 -6.70
CA TYR A 375 6.16 9.88 -7.63
C TYR A 375 5.45 9.95 -8.99
N ILE A 376 5.11 8.80 -9.59
CA ILE A 376 4.39 8.73 -10.87
C ILE A 376 3.05 9.46 -10.79
N MET A 377 2.31 9.27 -9.69
CA MET A 377 1.05 9.97 -9.45
C MET A 377 1.24 11.48 -9.33
N CYS A 378 2.23 11.93 -8.56
CA CYS A 378 2.53 13.36 -8.40
C CYS A 378 2.89 14.00 -9.76
N LYS A 379 3.71 13.32 -10.55
CA LYS A 379 4.08 13.75 -11.90
C LYS A 379 2.87 13.84 -12.83
N ALA A 380 1.97 12.86 -12.77
CA ALA A 380 0.73 12.86 -13.57
C ALA A 380 -0.25 13.98 -13.16
N MET A 381 -0.18 14.47 -11.93
CA MET A 381 -0.94 15.63 -11.45
C MET A 381 -0.22 16.97 -11.66
N ASN A 382 0.98 16.97 -12.26
CA ASN A 382 1.90 18.11 -12.30
C ASN A 382 2.09 18.82 -10.95
N ARG A 383 2.17 18.05 -9.86
CA ARG A 383 2.43 18.56 -8.51
C ARG A 383 3.71 17.94 -7.98
N SER A 384 4.51 18.75 -7.28
CA SER A 384 5.72 18.23 -6.64
C SER A 384 5.32 17.32 -5.46
N PHE A 385 6.07 16.23 -5.27
CA PHE A 385 5.88 15.31 -4.14
C PHE A 385 5.95 16.04 -2.79
N PHE A 386 6.87 17.01 -2.65
CA PHE A 386 7.00 17.84 -1.45
C PHE A 386 5.79 18.72 -1.19
N ASN A 387 5.18 19.31 -2.23
CA ASN A 387 4.00 20.18 -2.07
C ASN A 387 2.77 19.38 -1.62
N VAL A 388 2.66 18.12 -2.02
CA VAL A 388 1.59 17.22 -1.55
C VAL A 388 1.79 16.85 -0.09
N LEU A 389 3.03 16.52 0.33
CA LEU A 389 3.33 16.12 1.71
C LEU A 389 3.29 17.25 2.72
N LEU A 390 3.76 18.43 2.35
CA LEU A 390 3.74 19.59 3.24
C LEU A 390 2.38 20.29 3.25
N GLY A 391 1.36 19.74 2.59
CA GLY A 391 -0.03 20.17 2.76
C GLY A 391 -0.24 21.66 2.56
N GLY A 392 0.14 22.20 1.40
CA GLY A 392 -0.03 23.62 1.07
C GLY A 392 1.26 24.45 1.08
N PHE A 393 2.42 23.83 1.27
CA PHE A 393 3.70 24.49 1.03
C PHE A 393 3.99 24.53 -0.48
N GLY A 394 4.11 25.71 -1.05
CA GLY A 394 4.55 25.90 -2.44
C GLY A 394 3.45 25.96 -3.50
N GLY A 395 2.17 25.78 -3.12
CA GLY A 395 1.17 26.60 -3.79
C GLY A 395 1.46 28.01 -3.32
N GLN A 396 1.93 28.91 -4.19
CA GLN A 396 1.57 30.29 -3.96
C GLN A 396 0.07 30.25 -3.63
N ALA A 397 -0.37 31.02 -2.64
CA ALA A 397 -1.66 31.63 -2.81
C ALA A 397 -1.52 32.43 -4.13
N GLY A 398 -1.61 31.73 -5.27
CA GLY A 398 -2.12 32.29 -6.48
C GLY A 398 -3.40 32.86 -5.96
N THR A 399 -3.37 34.19 -5.81
CA THR A 399 -4.52 35.03 -5.55
C THR A 399 -5.68 34.26 -6.11
N ALA A 400 -6.54 33.70 -5.24
CA ALA A 400 -7.74 33.03 -5.70
C ALA A 400 -8.29 34.02 -6.71
N ALA A 401 -8.19 33.70 -8.00
CA ALA A 401 -8.52 34.65 -9.04
C ALA A 401 -9.92 35.03 -8.65
N ALA A 402 -10.08 36.30 -8.24
CA ALA A 402 -11.30 36.80 -7.66
C ALA A 402 -12.40 36.24 -8.54
N ALA A 403 -13.29 35.42 -7.96
CA ALA A 403 -14.30 34.68 -8.69
C ALA A 403 -14.77 35.58 -9.82
N GLY A 404 -14.31 35.28 -11.03
CA GLY A 404 -14.42 36.21 -12.15
C GLY A 404 -15.89 36.55 -12.22
N ASP A 405 -16.20 37.83 -12.08
CA ASP A 405 -17.54 38.36 -12.01
C ASP A 405 -18.40 37.60 -13.02
N GLY A 406 -19.45 36.96 -12.51
CA GLY A 406 -20.15 35.85 -13.15
C GLY A 406 -20.82 36.25 -14.45
N GLN A 407 -20.05 36.36 -15.54
CA GLN A 407 -20.62 36.25 -16.86
C GLN A 407 -21.11 34.81 -16.99
N GLN A 408 -22.43 34.68 -16.96
CA GLN A 408 -23.17 33.45 -17.21
C GLN A 408 -22.89 33.03 -18.66
N ARG A 409 -21.73 32.43 -18.89
CA ARG A 409 -21.31 31.93 -20.21
C ARG A 409 -22.31 30.85 -20.61
N SER A 410 -22.93 31.05 -21.77
CA SER A 410 -23.95 30.14 -22.27
C SER A 410 -23.34 28.77 -22.55
N VAL A 411 -24.01 27.71 -22.08
CA VAL A 411 -23.64 26.32 -22.38
C VAL A 411 -24.68 25.72 -23.31
N LYS A 412 -24.25 24.92 -24.28
CA LYS A 412 -25.18 24.18 -25.16
C LYS A 412 -25.64 22.94 -24.42
N SER A 413 -26.89 22.89 -23.99
CA SER A 413 -27.48 21.70 -23.36
C SER A 413 -28.14 20.80 -24.40
N GLY A 414 -27.96 19.49 -24.28
CA GLY A 414 -28.64 18.48 -25.09
C GLY A 414 -29.27 17.38 -24.22
N SER A 415 -30.11 16.56 -24.84
CA SER A 415 -30.71 15.38 -24.22
C SER A 415 -29.88 14.12 -24.44
N ALA A 416 -30.22 13.04 -23.73
CA ALA A 416 -29.63 11.72 -23.98
C ALA A 416 -29.90 11.24 -25.41
N ASP A 417 -31.07 11.55 -25.96
CA ASP A 417 -31.47 11.16 -27.31
C ASP A 417 -30.61 11.86 -28.38
N ASP A 418 -30.37 13.17 -28.21
CA ASP A 418 -29.48 13.94 -29.09
C ASP A 418 -28.05 13.37 -29.08
N ALA A 419 -27.55 13.04 -27.89
CA ALA A 419 -26.23 12.46 -27.71
C ALA A 419 -26.13 11.08 -28.38
N SER A 420 -27.14 10.22 -28.22
CA SER A 420 -27.21 8.92 -28.88
C SER A 420 -27.27 9.03 -30.39
N PHE A 421 -28.05 9.98 -30.92
CA PHE A 421 -28.13 10.21 -32.35
C PHE A 421 -26.78 10.63 -32.94
N LEU A 422 -26.08 11.56 -32.30
CA LEU A 422 -24.74 11.98 -32.72
C LEU A 422 -23.73 10.83 -32.68
N MET A 423 -23.76 10.00 -31.64
CA MET A 423 -22.84 8.88 -31.49
C MET A 423 -23.14 7.73 -32.46
N ALA A 424 -24.41 7.43 -32.74
CA ALA A 424 -24.79 6.35 -33.65
C ALA A 424 -24.47 6.65 -35.12
N ASN A 425 -24.30 7.92 -35.49
CA ASN A 425 -23.94 8.37 -36.83
C ASN A 425 -22.45 8.75 -36.97
N ALA A 426 -21.65 8.55 -35.91
CA ALA A 426 -20.21 8.80 -35.93
C ALA A 426 -19.45 7.59 -36.50
N GLU A 427 -18.29 7.80 -37.13
CA GLU A 427 -17.39 6.70 -37.49
C GLU A 427 -16.51 6.32 -36.30
N SER A 428 -16.12 7.32 -35.49
CA SER A 428 -15.22 7.17 -34.36
C SER A 428 -15.73 7.84 -33.09
N VAL A 429 -15.77 7.08 -32.00
CA VAL A 429 -16.19 7.54 -30.67
C VAL A 429 -15.09 7.27 -29.65
N VAL A 430 -14.66 8.31 -28.94
CA VAL A 430 -13.75 8.16 -27.80
C VAL A 430 -14.47 8.48 -26.49
N ILE A 431 -14.47 7.55 -25.56
CA ILE A 431 -15.10 7.67 -24.25
C ILE A 431 -14.04 8.05 -23.23
N VAL A 432 -14.25 9.16 -22.51
CA VAL A 432 -13.38 9.62 -21.43
C VAL A 432 -14.09 9.40 -20.08
N PRO A 433 -13.87 8.26 -19.40
CA PRO A 433 -14.48 8.00 -18.11
C PRO A 433 -13.79 8.78 -16.98
N GLY A 434 -14.59 9.34 -16.08
CA GLY A 434 -14.15 10.02 -14.88
C GLY A 434 -14.76 9.46 -13.60
N TYR A 435 -14.44 10.06 -12.46
CA TYR A 435 -14.93 9.61 -11.16
C TYR A 435 -16.46 9.62 -11.05
N GLY A 436 -17.16 10.48 -11.80
CA GLY A 436 -18.63 10.48 -11.83
C GLY A 436 -19.23 9.15 -12.32
N LEU A 437 -18.58 8.45 -13.26
CA LEU A 437 -18.98 7.11 -13.71
C LEU A 437 -18.96 6.11 -12.54
N ALA A 438 -17.88 6.14 -11.74
CA ALA A 438 -17.69 5.27 -10.59
C ALA A 438 -18.71 5.51 -9.48
N VAL A 439 -19.01 6.79 -9.20
CA VAL A 439 -20.00 7.17 -8.18
C VAL A 439 -21.41 6.70 -8.57
N ALA A 440 -21.76 6.80 -9.85
CA ALA A 440 -23.05 6.35 -10.36
C ALA A 440 -23.13 4.83 -10.58
N ARG A 441 -22.00 4.10 -10.51
CA ARG A 441 -21.90 2.67 -10.86
C ARG A 441 -22.44 2.36 -12.26
N ALA A 442 -22.03 3.18 -13.21
CA ALA A 442 -22.57 3.14 -14.57
C ALA A 442 -21.68 2.37 -15.58
N GLN A 443 -20.63 1.69 -15.11
CA GLN A 443 -19.68 0.99 -15.98
C GLN A 443 -20.33 -0.11 -16.86
N HIS A 444 -21.34 -0.82 -16.35
CA HIS A 444 -22.06 -1.84 -17.13
C HIS A 444 -22.95 -1.23 -18.21
N ALA A 445 -23.66 -0.14 -17.88
CA ALA A 445 -24.46 0.61 -18.86
C ALA A 445 -23.57 1.22 -19.96
N LEU A 446 -22.37 1.69 -19.59
CA LEU A 446 -21.39 2.18 -20.55
C LEU A 446 -20.91 1.09 -21.51
N LYS A 447 -20.61 -0.12 -20.99
CA LYS A 447 -20.21 -1.27 -21.80
C LYS A 447 -21.32 -1.71 -22.75
N GLU A 448 -22.57 -1.68 -22.30
CA GLU A 448 -23.73 -1.97 -23.13
C GLU A 448 -23.87 -0.94 -24.27
N LEU A 449 -23.76 0.36 -23.96
CA LEU A 449 -23.77 1.43 -24.97
C LEU A 449 -22.66 1.23 -26.01
N ALA A 450 -21.43 0.99 -25.56
CA ALA A 450 -20.29 0.78 -26.45
C ALA A 450 -20.46 -0.45 -27.36
N THR A 451 -21.08 -1.51 -26.83
CA THR A 451 -21.37 -2.73 -27.59
C THR A 451 -22.39 -2.44 -28.70
N LYS A 452 -23.50 -1.75 -28.38
CA LYS A 452 -24.52 -1.37 -29.36
C LYS A 452 -23.98 -0.42 -30.44
N LEU A 453 -23.12 0.52 -30.07
CA LEU A 453 -22.43 1.38 -31.03
C LEU A 453 -21.50 0.55 -31.95
N GLY A 454 -20.77 -0.42 -31.39
CA GLY A 454 -19.95 -1.35 -32.16
C GLY A 454 -20.75 -2.21 -33.14
N GLU A 455 -21.95 -2.65 -32.77
CA GLU A 455 -22.88 -3.37 -33.67
C GLU A 455 -23.34 -2.51 -34.86
N LYS A 456 -23.39 -1.17 -34.70
CA LYS A 456 -23.63 -0.22 -35.79
C LYS A 456 -22.38 0.12 -36.61
N GLY A 457 -21.25 -0.50 -36.31
CA GLY A 457 -19.98 -0.28 -37.03
C GLY A 457 -19.17 0.92 -36.53
N VAL A 458 -19.55 1.54 -35.41
CA VAL A 458 -18.83 2.68 -34.83
C VAL A 458 -17.58 2.17 -34.11
N GLN A 459 -16.41 2.78 -34.37
CA GLN A 459 -15.19 2.45 -33.65
C GLN A 459 -15.19 3.13 -32.27
N VAL A 460 -15.39 2.34 -31.21
CA VAL A 460 -15.39 2.83 -29.82
C VAL A 460 -14.05 2.56 -29.13
N LYS A 461 -13.43 3.62 -28.60
CA LYS A 461 -12.21 3.54 -27.77
C LYS A 461 -12.43 4.21 -26.43
N TYR A 462 -11.72 3.76 -25.40
CA TYR A 462 -11.71 4.36 -24.07
C TYR A 462 -10.38 5.07 -23.82
N ALA A 463 -10.43 6.34 -23.46
CA ALA A 463 -9.26 7.16 -23.15
C ALA A 463 -9.15 7.36 -21.64
N ILE A 464 -8.14 6.74 -21.02
CA ILE A 464 -7.95 6.79 -19.57
C ILE A 464 -6.89 7.82 -19.20
N HIS A 465 -7.26 8.74 -18.32
CA HIS A 465 -6.31 9.64 -17.69
C HIS A 465 -5.66 8.97 -16.48
N PRO A 466 -4.33 9.04 -16.27
CA PRO A 466 -3.62 8.31 -15.20
C PRO A 466 -4.15 8.58 -13.77
N VAL A 467 -4.70 9.78 -13.55
CA VAL A 467 -5.24 10.22 -12.26
C VAL A 467 -6.77 10.28 -12.23
N ALA A 468 -7.46 9.68 -13.22
CA ALA A 468 -8.91 9.58 -13.20
C ALA A 468 -9.38 8.66 -12.06
N GLY A 469 -10.19 9.22 -11.15
CA GLY A 469 -10.79 8.47 -10.03
C GLY A 469 -10.18 8.83 -8.68
N ARG A 470 -10.17 7.85 -7.77
CA ARG A 470 -9.63 7.97 -6.39
C ARG A 470 -8.49 6.99 -6.09
N MET A 471 -7.93 6.35 -7.11
CA MET A 471 -6.70 5.54 -7.01
C MET A 471 -6.04 5.42 -8.38
N PRO A 472 -4.73 5.16 -8.45
CA PRO A 472 -4.05 4.83 -9.70
C PRO A 472 -4.72 3.66 -10.42
N GLY A 473 -5.12 3.85 -11.68
CA GLY A 473 -5.78 2.82 -12.47
C GLY A 473 -7.21 2.49 -12.00
N HIS A 474 -7.88 3.40 -11.25
CA HIS A 474 -9.26 3.20 -10.79
C HIS A 474 -10.19 2.89 -11.97
N MET A 475 -10.09 3.65 -13.06
CA MET A 475 -10.94 3.46 -14.23
C MET A 475 -10.67 2.13 -14.93
N ASN A 476 -9.40 1.73 -15.08
CA ASN A 476 -9.04 0.46 -15.70
C ASN A 476 -9.68 -0.72 -14.96
N VAL A 477 -9.68 -0.69 -13.63
CA VAL A 477 -10.28 -1.75 -12.82
C VAL A 477 -11.80 -1.78 -12.94
N LEU A 478 -12.48 -0.63 -12.97
CA LEU A 478 -13.93 -0.58 -13.16
C LEU A 478 -14.36 -1.01 -14.56
N LEU A 479 -13.60 -0.66 -15.59
CA LEU A 479 -13.85 -1.12 -16.96
C LEU A 479 -13.58 -2.62 -17.08
N ALA A 480 -12.55 -3.14 -16.43
CA ALA A 480 -12.29 -4.57 -16.35
C ALA A 480 -13.41 -5.33 -15.60
N GLU A 481 -13.99 -4.74 -14.55
CA GLU A 481 -15.17 -5.29 -13.86
C GLU A 481 -16.40 -5.34 -14.78
N ALA A 482 -16.54 -4.36 -15.68
CA ALA A 482 -17.57 -4.36 -16.72
C ALA A 482 -17.23 -5.26 -17.92
N GLU A 483 -16.10 -5.98 -17.88
CA GLU A 483 -15.59 -6.85 -18.95
C GLU A 483 -15.33 -6.10 -20.26
N VAL A 484 -14.85 -4.87 -20.17
CA VAL A 484 -14.40 -4.11 -21.35
C VAL A 484 -13.08 -4.71 -21.86
N PRO A 485 -12.98 -5.03 -23.17
CA PRO A 485 -11.75 -5.54 -23.77
C PRO A 485 -10.57 -4.54 -23.63
N TYR A 486 -9.39 -5.02 -23.22
CA TYR A 486 -8.22 -4.17 -22.98
C TYR A 486 -7.66 -3.50 -24.24
N ASP A 487 -7.89 -4.08 -25.42
CA ASP A 487 -7.54 -3.52 -26.72
C ASP A 487 -8.34 -2.26 -27.07
N GLN A 488 -9.48 -2.05 -26.43
CA GLN A 488 -10.26 -0.81 -26.55
C GLN A 488 -9.84 0.25 -25.53
N VAL A 489 -9.00 -0.08 -24.54
CA VAL A 489 -8.62 0.81 -23.45
C VAL A 489 -7.22 1.35 -23.67
N PHE A 490 -7.14 2.65 -23.91
CA PHE A 490 -5.90 3.36 -24.21
C PHE A 490 -5.52 4.31 -23.08
N GLU A 491 -4.24 4.39 -22.79
CA GLU A 491 -3.69 5.39 -21.89
C GLU A 491 -3.59 6.75 -22.61
N MET A 492 -3.57 7.83 -21.83
CA MET A 492 -3.57 9.21 -22.34
C MET A 492 -2.47 9.49 -23.39
N ASP A 493 -1.25 8.98 -23.17
CA ASP A 493 -0.12 9.24 -24.08
C ASP A 493 -0.30 8.57 -25.45
N ASP A 494 -0.99 7.43 -25.50
CA ASP A 494 -1.23 6.67 -26.72
C ASP A 494 -2.37 7.27 -27.56
N ILE A 495 -3.43 7.76 -26.90
CA ILE A 495 -4.65 8.22 -27.59
C ILE A 495 -4.67 9.72 -27.90
N ASN A 496 -3.83 10.53 -27.26
CA ASN A 496 -3.87 11.99 -27.42
C ASN A 496 -3.63 12.44 -28.88
N GLY A 497 -2.83 11.69 -29.65
CA GLY A 497 -2.59 11.96 -31.07
C GLY A 497 -3.82 11.75 -31.97
N GLU A 498 -4.83 11.01 -31.52
CA GLU A 498 -5.98 10.62 -32.32
C GLU A 498 -7.21 11.54 -32.13
N PHE A 499 -7.26 12.35 -31.06
CA PHE A 499 -8.43 13.20 -30.78
C PHE A 499 -8.81 14.14 -31.93
N GLY A 500 -7.84 14.64 -32.69
CA GLY A 500 -8.10 15.52 -33.84
C GLY A 500 -8.83 14.85 -35.01
N GLN A 501 -8.83 13.51 -35.06
CA GLN A 501 -9.52 12.71 -36.08
C GLN A 501 -10.82 12.09 -35.54
N THR A 502 -11.10 12.24 -34.25
CA THR A 502 -12.28 11.66 -33.59
C THR A 502 -13.54 12.50 -33.88
N ASP A 503 -14.63 11.84 -34.25
CA ASP A 503 -15.91 12.50 -34.52
C ASP A 503 -16.61 12.95 -33.23
N VAL A 504 -16.75 12.03 -32.28
CA VAL A 504 -17.46 12.30 -31.02
C VAL A 504 -16.65 11.85 -29.81
N VAL A 505 -16.45 12.75 -28.86
CA VAL A 505 -15.89 12.42 -27.54
C VAL A 505 -16.99 12.45 -26.49
N LEU A 506 -17.17 11.36 -25.76
CA LEU A 506 -18.11 11.27 -24.63
C LEU A 506 -17.34 11.36 -23.30
N VAL A 507 -17.41 12.51 -22.64
CA VAL A 507 -16.81 12.76 -21.33
C VAL A 507 -17.81 12.42 -20.22
N LEU A 508 -17.52 11.40 -19.42
CA LEU A 508 -18.42 10.88 -18.39
C LEU A 508 -17.96 11.22 -16.98
N GLY A 509 -18.46 12.31 -16.42
CA GLY A 509 -18.15 12.67 -15.04
C GLY A 509 -16.67 12.98 -14.78
N ALA A 510 -15.95 13.38 -15.82
CA ALA A 510 -14.62 13.98 -15.76
C ALA A 510 -14.73 15.51 -15.86
N ASN A 511 -13.80 16.22 -15.21
CA ASN A 511 -13.74 17.69 -15.29
C ASN A 511 -12.30 18.14 -15.51
N ASP A 512 -11.47 18.04 -14.49
CA ASP A 512 -10.10 18.58 -14.50
C ASP A 512 -9.21 17.90 -15.55
N VAL A 513 -9.37 16.58 -15.74
CA VAL A 513 -8.58 15.77 -16.68
C VAL A 513 -8.83 16.06 -18.16
N VAL A 514 -9.85 16.87 -18.47
CA VAL A 514 -10.17 17.35 -19.82
C VAL A 514 -10.15 18.88 -19.91
N ASN A 515 -9.70 19.58 -18.86
CA ASN A 515 -9.79 21.04 -18.79
C ASN A 515 -8.65 21.72 -19.59
N PRO A 516 -8.95 22.44 -20.69
CA PRO A 516 -7.95 23.10 -21.52
C PRO A 516 -7.15 24.19 -20.80
N ALA A 517 -7.67 24.72 -19.68
CA ALA A 517 -6.98 25.71 -18.86
C ALA A 517 -5.61 25.22 -18.36
N ALA A 518 -5.41 23.90 -18.25
CA ALA A 518 -4.10 23.33 -17.91
C ALA A 518 -3.00 23.66 -18.94
N LYS A 519 -3.36 23.91 -20.21
CA LYS A 519 -2.41 24.29 -21.27
C LYS A 519 -2.47 25.77 -21.63
N ASN A 520 -3.66 26.35 -21.59
CA ASN A 520 -3.91 27.69 -22.13
C ASN A 520 -3.68 28.80 -21.09
N ASP A 521 -3.82 28.50 -19.80
CA ASP A 521 -3.73 29.49 -18.72
C ASP A 521 -2.58 29.16 -17.75
N PRO A 522 -1.44 29.88 -17.85
CA PRO A 522 -0.32 29.72 -16.93
C PRO A 522 -0.65 30.08 -15.47
N ALA A 523 -1.71 30.84 -15.21
CA ALA A 523 -2.14 31.22 -13.86
C ALA A 523 -3.08 30.19 -13.23
N SER A 524 -3.54 29.20 -14.00
CA SER A 524 -4.43 28.15 -13.52
C SER A 524 -3.74 27.27 -12.47
N PRO A 525 -4.41 26.88 -11.37
CA PRO A 525 -3.88 25.92 -10.39
C PRO A 525 -3.52 24.55 -10.98
N ILE A 526 -4.01 24.21 -12.17
CA ILE A 526 -3.71 22.98 -12.91
C ILE A 526 -2.79 23.22 -14.12
N ALA A 527 -2.17 24.39 -14.24
CA ALA A 527 -1.25 24.71 -15.33
C ALA A 527 -0.13 23.67 -15.44
N GLY A 528 0.13 23.20 -16.66
CA GLY A 528 1.12 22.17 -16.97
C GLY A 528 0.69 20.73 -16.68
N MET A 529 -0.51 20.50 -16.13
CA MET A 529 -1.07 19.16 -15.99
C MET A 529 -1.27 18.54 -17.39
N PRO A 530 -0.76 17.33 -17.66
CA PRO A 530 -1.19 16.57 -18.82
C PRO A 530 -2.71 16.40 -18.78
N ILE A 531 -3.39 16.55 -19.91
CA ILE A 531 -4.84 16.39 -20.02
C ILE A 531 -5.14 15.54 -21.25
N LEU A 532 -6.33 14.94 -21.26
CA LEU A 532 -6.90 14.39 -22.48
C LEU A 532 -7.38 15.54 -23.35
N GLU A 533 -6.87 15.64 -24.56
CA GLU A 533 -7.14 16.74 -25.49
C GLU A 533 -8.51 16.61 -26.19
N ALA A 534 -9.55 16.31 -25.42
CA ALA A 534 -10.92 16.11 -25.89
C ALA A 534 -11.44 17.29 -26.74
N TYR A 535 -10.98 18.52 -26.45
CA TYR A 535 -11.34 19.72 -27.19
C TYR A 535 -10.93 19.70 -28.67
N LYS A 536 -10.00 18.81 -29.08
CA LYS A 536 -9.58 18.67 -30.48
C LYS A 536 -10.57 17.90 -31.35
N ALA A 537 -11.48 17.13 -30.75
CA ALA A 537 -12.49 16.36 -31.49
C ALA A 537 -13.50 17.25 -32.22
N ARG A 538 -14.23 16.67 -33.18
CA ARG A 538 -15.27 17.39 -33.94
C ARG A 538 -16.44 17.79 -33.04
N THR A 539 -16.93 16.87 -32.22
CA THR A 539 -18.00 17.11 -31.23
C THR A 539 -17.61 16.53 -29.88
N VAL A 540 -17.90 17.25 -28.80
CA VAL A 540 -17.67 16.78 -27.42
C VAL A 540 -19.00 16.76 -26.68
N ILE A 541 -19.32 15.63 -26.05
CA ILE A 541 -20.50 15.46 -25.22
C ILE A 541 -20.02 15.29 -23.78
N VAL A 542 -20.48 16.14 -22.88
CA VAL A 542 -20.10 16.10 -21.46
C VAL A 542 -21.30 15.74 -20.61
N ASN A 543 -21.23 14.61 -19.92
CA ASN A 543 -22.24 14.20 -18.95
C ASN A 543 -21.85 14.60 -17.52
N LYS A 544 -22.71 15.38 -16.86
CA LYS A 544 -22.55 15.80 -15.46
C LYS A 544 -23.90 16.09 -14.82
N ARG A 545 -23.99 15.97 -13.49
CA ARG A 545 -25.23 16.28 -12.74
C ARG A 545 -25.57 17.77 -12.70
N SER A 546 -24.56 18.63 -12.72
CA SER A 546 -24.68 20.10 -12.64
C SER A 546 -23.36 20.76 -13.07
N MET A 547 -23.36 22.09 -13.18
CA MET A 547 -22.17 22.92 -13.44
C MET A 547 -21.22 23.06 -12.22
N ALA A 548 -21.41 22.26 -11.17
CA ALA A 548 -20.50 22.29 -10.03
C ALA A 548 -19.05 22.01 -10.47
N ALA A 549 -18.10 22.69 -9.83
CA ALA A 549 -16.68 22.52 -10.14
C ALA A 549 -16.17 21.09 -9.88
N GLY A 550 -15.00 20.79 -10.42
CA GLY A 550 -14.32 19.51 -10.31
C GLY A 550 -13.45 19.42 -9.06
N TYR A 551 -12.33 18.72 -9.17
CA TYR A 551 -11.40 18.49 -8.07
C TYR A 551 -10.71 19.80 -7.63
N ALA A 552 -10.26 20.60 -8.60
CA ALA A 552 -9.49 21.81 -8.38
C ALA A 552 -10.35 23.01 -7.99
N GLY A 553 -11.68 22.84 -7.91
CA GLY A 553 -12.60 23.95 -7.70
C GLY A 553 -12.66 24.93 -8.87
N LEU A 554 -12.13 24.54 -10.03
CA LEU A 554 -12.07 25.35 -11.24
C LEU A 554 -13.28 25.11 -12.12
N ASP A 555 -13.71 26.18 -12.76
CA ASP A 555 -14.60 26.09 -13.92
C ASP A 555 -13.81 25.59 -15.15
N ASN A 556 -14.51 25.06 -16.15
CA ASN A 556 -13.88 24.39 -17.29
C ASN A 556 -14.27 25.03 -18.61
N GLU A 557 -13.27 25.55 -19.31
CA GLU A 557 -13.44 26.21 -20.60
C GLU A 557 -14.06 25.29 -21.66
N LEU A 558 -13.81 23.97 -21.57
CA LEU A 558 -14.38 22.98 -22.49
C LEU A 558 -15.90 23.05 -22.56
N PHE A 559 -16.58 23.36 -21.44
CA PHE A 559 -18.03 23.34 -21.34
C PHE A 559 -18.70 24.47 -22.12
N TYR A 560 -17.94 25.52 -22.44
CA TYR A 560 -18.41 26.72 -23.13
C TYR A 560 -18.01 26.74 -24.61
N MET A 561 -17.27 25.73 -25.10
CA MET A 561 -16.86 25.67 -26.49
C MET A 561 -18.03 25.34 -27.41
N ASP A 562 -18.01 25.90 -28.62
CA ASP A 562 -19.10 25.74 -29.58
C ASP A 562 -19.38 24.29 -30.00
N ARG A 563 -18.34 23.46 -29.95
CA ARG A 563 -18.38 22.03 -30.28
C ARG A 563 -18.79 21.13 -29.11
N THR A 564 -19.04 21.70 -27.93
CA THR A 564 -19.34 20.96 -26.72
C THR A 564 -20.82 21.03 -26.39
N MET A 565 -21.43 19.87 -26.15
CA MET A 565 -22.80 19.69 -25.70
C MET A 565 -22.82 19.11 -24.27
N MET A 566 -23.56 19.75 -23.37
CA MET A 566 -23.75 19.35 -21.99
C MET A 566 -25.01 18.48 -21.86
N VAL A 567 -24.87 17.25 -21.39
CA VAL A 567 -26.00 16.35 -21.08
C VAL A 567 -26.11 16.23 -19.58
N PHE A 568 -27.12 16.90 -19.00
CA PHE A 568 -27.30 16.93 -17.56
C PHE A 568 -28.03 15.70 -17.03
N GLY A 569 -27.48 15.09 -15.98
CA GLY A 569 -28.11 13.96 -15.31
C GLY A 569 -27.15 13.11 -14.50
N ASP A 570 -27.70 12.13 -13.78
CA ASP A 570 -26.89 11.06 -13.23
C ASP A 570 -26.35 10.18 -14.37
N ALA A 571 -25.06 9.82 -14.31
CA ALA A 571 -24.38 9.13 -15.41
C ALA A 571 -25.03 7.79 -15.74
N LYS A 572 -25.53 7.06 -14.73
CA LYS A 572 -26.19 5.78 -14.97
C LYS A 572 -27.48 5.96 -15.75
N LYS A 573 -28.33 6.89 -15.31
CA LYS A 573 -29.60 7.17 -15.96
C LYS A 573 -29.39 7.64 -17.40
N VAL A 574 -28.48 8.58 -17.62
CA VAL A 574 -28.20 9.11 -18.96
C VAL A 574 -27.69 8.00 -19.88
N LEU A 575 -26.78 7.14 -19.43
CA LEU A 575 -26.29 6.02 -20.23
C LEU A 575 -27.40 5.00 -20.52
N GLU A 576 -28.25 4.67 -19.56
CA GLU A 576 -29.41 3.77 -19.77
C GLU A 576 -30.40 4.35 -20.78
N ASP A 577 -30.66 5.65 -20.73
CA ASP A 577 -31.54 6.32 -21.70
C ASP A 577 -30.87 6.37 -23.09
N MET A 578 -29.56 6.61 -23.14
CA MET A 578 -28.79 6.55 -24.39
C MET A 578 -28.82 5.16 -25.02
N VAL A 579 -28.66 4.11 -24.21
CA VAL A 579 -28.72 2.71 -24.65
C VAL A 579 -30.07 2.36 -25.28
N LYS A 580 -31.16 2.90 -24.74
CA LYS A 580 -32.52 2.72 -25.32
C LYS A 580 -32.67 3.50 -26.62
N ALA A 581 -32.12 4.70 -26.71
CA ALA A 581 -32.21 5.52 -27.92
C ALA A 581 -31.34 5.00 -29.09
N VAL A 582 -30.35 4.14 -28.81
CA VAL A 582 -29.52 3.48 -29.83
C VAL A 582 -30.18 2.19 -30.36
N GLU A 583 -31.17 1.62 -29.65
CA GLU A 583 -32.04 0.55 -30.20
C GLU A 583 -32.76 1.04 -31.46
#